data_AF-R0JM16-F1
#
_entry.id   AF-R0JM16-F1
#
_cell.length_a   1.000
_cell.length_b   1.000
_cell.length_c   1.000
_cell.angle_alpha   90.00
_cell.angle_beta   90.00
_cell.angle_gamma   90.00
#
_symmetry.space_group_name_H-M   'P 1'
#
loop_
_entity.id
_entity.type
_entity.pdbx_description
1 polymer ?
#
loop_
_entity_poly.entity_id
_entity_poly.type
_entity_poly.pdbx_seq_one_letter_code
_entity_poly.pdbx_strand_id
1 'polypeptide(L)'
;MPFKQPPSFGSQEYWDDRFTTNADPFDWLEEPNALDPYLASVLDTCHVAKPELLHIGCGTSLLSFHLRSHVDRPGQVHNLDYSDVAIQIGKAREEEIYQCESKRGPNARAADLPCMRWDTVDLLEHKSLLRVCKRSSYSVVVDKSTSDAIACSQDIHVPLPYPAAIRSYATADLDSTAPHDPIHPLVVMMVNLALVTRPRARWIALSYSRERFDCLDPSSDAVPRNVAFPHPADLWRLVERREVDDVELPMQDDMRGDSVTHRPKVCNFVYLLERTDVPLFLRSEHI
;
A
#
# COMPACT_ATOMS: atom_id res chain seq x y z
N MET A 1 16.99 -12.57 -30.48
CA MET A 1 17.37 -11.77 -29.29
C MET A 1 17.09 -12.63 -28.07
N PRO A 2 17.95 -12.67 -27.04
CA PRO A 2 17.61 -13.39 -25.82
C PRO A 2 16.32 -12.80 -25.24
N PHE A 3 15.38 -13.66 -24.84
CA PHE A 3 14.18 -13.24 -24.12
C PHE A 3 14.63 -12.54 -22.84
N LYS A 4 14.41 -11.23 -22.75
CA LYS A 4 14.64 -10.49 -21.52
C LYS A 4 13.56 -10.94 -20.54
N GLN A 5 13.95 -11.61 -19.46
CA GLN A 5 13.01 -11.95 -18.40
C GLN A 5 12.36 -10.66 -17.88
N PRO A 6 11.05 -10.69 -17.58
CA PRO A 6 10.40 -9.55 -16.97
C PRO A 6 11.07 -9.20 -15.64
N PRO A 7 11.14 -7.92 -15.26
CA PRO A 7 11.67 -7.53 -13.96
C PRO A 7 10.92 -8.21 -12.81
N SER A 8 11.65 -8.55 -11.75
CA SER A 8 11.07 -9.12 -10.53
C SER A 8 10.50 -8.01 -9.66
N PHE A 9 9.36 -7.44 -10.06
CA PHE A 9 8.74 -6.32 -9.34
C PHE A 9 8.32 -6.66 -7.89
N GLY A 10 8.23 -7.94 -7.55
CA GLY A 10 8.00 -8.40 -6.17
C GLY A 10 9.25 -8.52 -5.29
N SER A 11 10.45 -8.37 -5.84
CA SER A 11 11.73 -8.54 -5.12
C SER A 11 12.25 -7.22 -4.58
N GLN A 12 12.59 -7.17 -3.30
CA GLN A 12 13.20 -6.01 -2.66
C GLN A 12 14.56 -5.68 -3.30
N GLU A 13 15.36 -6.70 -3.63
CA GLU A 13 16.68 -6.53 -4.24
C GLU A 13 16.60 -5.82 -5.59
N TYR A 14 15.56 -6.11 -6.39
CA TYR A 14 15.31 -5.40 -7.65
C TYR A 14 15.10 -3.90 -7.43
N TRP A 15 14.33 -3.52 -6.40
CA TRP A 15 14.05 -2.12 -6.11
C TRP A 15 15.24 -1.40 -5.49
N ASP A 16 15.97 -2.06 -4.57
CA ASP A 16 17.20 -1.52 -4.01
C ASP A 16 18.23 -1.23 -5.12
N ASP A 17 18.41 -2.16 -6.06
CA ASP A 17 19.28 -1.95 -7.23
C ASP A 17 18.80 -0.80 -8.12
N ARG A 18 17.49 -0.74 -8.40
CA ARG A 18 16.89 0.34 -9.18
C ARG A 18 17.11 1.71 -8.54
N PHE A 19 16.83 1.86 -7.25
CA PHE A 19 16.94 3.14 -6.55
C PHE A 19 18.40 3.54 -6.31
N THR A 20 19.29 2.56 -6.12
CA THR A 20 20.73 2.82 -6.04
C THR A 20 21.29 3.29 -7.39
N THR A 21 20.84 2.68 -8.48
CA THR A 21 21.30 3.00 -9.84
C THR A 21 20.69 4.30 -10.37
N ASN A 22 19.44 4.61 -9.98
CA ASN A 22 18.76 5.82 -10.38
C ASN A 22 17.93 6.39 -9.21
N ALA A 23 18.43 7.49 -8.64
CA ALA A 23 17.77 8.21 -7.56
C ALA A 23 16.77 9.28 -8.03
N ASP A 24 16.62 9.47 -9.34
CA ASP A 24 15.68 10.44 -9.90
C ASP A 24 14.24 10.09 -9.46
N PRO A 25 13.40 11.11 -9.22
CA PRO A 25 11.99 10.85 -8.92
C PRO A 25 11.32 10.10 -10.07
N PHE A 26 10.54 9.08 -9.73
CA PHE A 26 9.78 8.32 -10.70
C PHE A 26 8.38 8.01 -10.18
N ASP A 27 7.38 8.25 -11.01
CA ASP A 27 5.98 8.07 -10.70
C ASP A 27 5.38 6.96 -11.56
N TRP A 28 4.94 5.88 -10.92
CA TRP A 28 4.24 4.79 -11.60
C TRP A 28 2.82 5.18 -11.99
N LEU A 29 2.39 4.69 -13.17
CA LEU A 29 1.08 4.82 -13.81
C LEU A 29 0.70 6.26 -14.18
N GLU A 30 0.52 7.11 -13.18
CA GLU A 30 0.01 8.47 -13.33
C GLU A 30 0.86 9.48 -12.56
N GLU A 31 0.66 10.76 -12.86
CA GLU A 31 1.28 11.89 -12.18
C GLU A 31 0.97 11.93 -10.66
N PRO A 32 1.81 12.60 -9.84
CA PRO A 32 1.61 12.71 -8.39
C PRO A 32 0.23 13.22 -7.93
N ASN A 33 -0.45 14.02 -8.76
CA ASN A 33 -1.74 14.63 -8.44
C ASN A 33 -2.95 13.79 -8.88
N ALA A 34 -2.73 12.63 -9.52
CA ALA A 34 -3.82 11.83 -10.09
C ALA A 34 -4.82 11.33 -9.03
N LEU A 35 -4.39 11.25 -7.77
CA LEU A 35 -5.22 10.84 -6.64
C LEU A 35 -5.96 12.01 -5.96
N ASP A 36 -5.75 13.26 -6.37
CA ASP A 36 -6.32 14.45 -5.72
C ASP A 36 -7.84 14.43 -5.57
N PRO A 37 -8.63 14.11 -6.61
CA PRO A 37 -10.09 14.10 -6.47
C PRO A 37 -10.56 13.09 -5.42
N TYR A 38 -9.85 11.97 -5.31
CA TYR A 38 -10.18 10.89 -4.37
C TYR A 38 -9.73 11.25 -2.95
N LEU A 39 -8.52 11.79 -2.80
CA LEU A 39 -7.99 12.27 -1.52
C LEU A 39 -8.87 13.37 -0.93
N ALA A 40 -9.21 14.39 -1.72
CA ALA A 40 -10.08 15.47 -1.29
C ALA A 40 -11.45 14.94 -0.82
N SER A 41 -12.09 14.10 -1.63
CA SER A 41 -13.40 13.52 -1.29
C SER A 41 -13.36 12.67 0.00
N VAL A 42 -12.28 11.90 0.20
CA VAL A 42 -12.11 11.07 1.40
C VAL A 42 -11.85 11.92 2.63
N LEU A 43 -11.03 12.96 2.52
CA LEU A 43 -10.67 13.84 3.62
C LEU A 43 -11.85 14.72 4.05
N ASP A 44 -12.63 15.23 3.09
CA ASP A 44 -13.83 16.02 3.35
C ASP A 44 -14.90 15.24 4.12
N THR A 45 -14.98 13.92 3.89
CA THR A 45 -15.92 13.03 4.59
C THR A 45 -15.33 12.37 5.85
N CYS A 46 -14.06 12.66 6.16
CA CYS A 46 -13.39 12.11 7.32
C CYS A 46 -13.82 12.82 8.60
N HIS A 47 -14.37 12.07 9.56
CA HIS A 47 -14.77 12.62 10.86
C HIS A 47 -13.60 12.77 11.86
N VAL A 48 -12.37 12.51 11.43
CA VAL A 48 -11.17 12.66 12.26
C VAL A 48 -10.60 14.05 12.05
N ALA A 49 -10.51 14.86 13.10
CA ALA A 49 -10.09 16.26 13.00
C ALA A 49 -8.69 16.46 12.41
N LYS A 50 -7.79 15.48 12.57
CA LYS A 50 -6.43 15.48 12.00
C LYS A 50 -6.15 14.09 11.43
N PRO A 51 -6.62 13.80 10.21
CA PRO A 51 -6.45 12.47 9.64
C PRO A 51 -4.97 12.20 9.36
N GLU A 52 -4.51 11.01 9.75
CA GLU A 52 -3.16 10.52 9.45
C GLU A 52 -3.21 9.71 8.14
N LEU A 53 -2.30 10.01 7.22
CA LEU A 53 -2.14 9.39 5.92
C LEU A 53 -0.98 8.37 5.99
N LEU A 54 -1.23 7.17 5.50
CA LEU A 54 -0.22 6.12 5.31
C LEU A 54 0.03 5.94 3.81
N HIS A 55 1.17 6.39 3.32
CA HIS A 55 1.59 6.18 1.95
C HIS A 55 2.47 4.93 1.90
N ILE A 56 1.96 3.86 1.29
CA ILE A 56 2.65 2.58 1.21
C ILE A 56 3.43 2.46 -0.10
N GLY A 57 4.58 1.77 -0.07
CA GLY A 57 5.49 1.60 -1.20
C GLY A 57 5.82 2.92 -1.90
N CYS A 58 6.23 3.92 -1.13
CA CYS A 58 6.37 5.29 -1.62
C CYS A 58 7.46 5.45 -2.69
N GLY A 59 8.44 4.53 -2.75
CA GLY A 59 9.57 4.58 -3.66
C GLY A 59 10.25 5.95 -3.68
N THR A 60 10.60 6.42 -4.89
CA THR A 60 11.14 7.76 -5.14
C THR A 60 10.10 8.73 -5.70
N SER A 61 8.81 8.39 -5.63
CA SER A 61 7.70 9.15 -6.21
C SER A 61 7.59 10.55 -5.61
N LEU A 62 7.17 11.53 -6.43
CA LEU A 62 6.87 12.88 -5.95
C LEU A 62 5.52 12.96 -5.22
N LEU A 63 4.69 11.91 -5.28
CA LEU A 63 3.42 11.80 -4.56
C LEU A 63 3.62 12.06 -3.06
N SER A 64 4.67 11.53 -2.44
CA SER A 64 4.96 11.74 -1.01
C SER A 64 4.96 13.23 -0.63
N PHE A 65 5.58 14.08 -1.44
CA PHE A 65 5.63 15.52 -1.19
C PHE A 65 4.31 16.20 -1.54
N HIS A 66 3.64 15.74 -2.60
CA HIS A 66 2.33 16.24 -2.99
C HIS A 66 1.27 16.01 -1.91
N LEU A 67 1.32 14.87 -1.20
CA LEU A 67 0.44 14.57 -0.07
C LEU A 67 0.51 15.62 1.06
N ARG A 68 1.59 16.39 1.18
CA ARG A 68 1.68 17.50 2.15
C ARG A 68 0.64 18.58 1.90
N SER A 69 0.18 18.75 0.66
CA SER A 69 -0.87 19.72 0.33
C SER A 69 -2.26 19.33 0.86
N HIS A 70 -2.43 18.07 1.26
CA HIS A 70 -3.69 17.49 1.76
C HIS A 70 -3.75 17.39 3.30
N VAL A 71 -2.74 17.89 4.02
CA VAL A 71 -2.69 17.81 5.49
C VAL A 71 -2.26 19.13 6.13
N ASP A 72 -2.73 19.39 7.35
CA ASP A 72 -2.36 20.59 8.11
C ASP A 72 -0.88 20.60 8.51
N ARG A 73 -0.32 19.42 8.80
CA ARG A 73 1.05 19.25 9.31
C ARG A 73 1.78 18.13 8.56
N PRO A 74 3.06 18.32 8.20
CA PRO A 74 3.85 17.30 7.49
C PRO A 74 3.86 15.94 8.20
N GLY A 75 3.97 15.93 9.53
CA GLY A 75 4.01 14.69 10.32
C GLY A 75 2.76 13.79 10.22
N GLN A 76 1.66 14.28 9.62
CA GLN A 76 0.47 13.47 9.34
C GLN A 76 0.67 12.51 8.16
N VAL A 77 1.66 12.75 7.30
CA VAL A 77 2.04 11.83 6.22
C VAL A 77 3.11 10.89 6.73
N HIS A 78 2.85 9.59 6.60
CA HIS A 78 3.80 8.54 6.89
C HIS A 78 4.07 7.71 5.64
N ASN A 79 5.27 7.87 5.09
CA ASN A 79 5.75 7.17 3.92
C ASN A 79 6.46 5.88 4.34
N LEU A 80 6.05 4.77 3.76
CA LEU A 80 6.62 3.45 3.98
C LEU A 80 7.15 2.88 2.68
N ASP A 81 8.29 2.22 2.74
CA ASP A 81 8.82 1.39 1.67
C ASP A 81 9.67 0.28 2.28
N TYR A 82 9.74 -0.89 1.67
CA TYR A 82 10.67 -1.92 2.16
C TYR A 82 12.13 -1.63 1.79
N SER A 83 12.37 -0.76 0.82
CA SER A 83 13.70 -0.34 0.39
C SER A 83 14.20 0.77 1.31
N ASP A 84 15.24 0.50 2.10
CA ASP A 84 15.88 1.55 2.90
C ASP A 84 16.45 2.65 2.00
N VAL A 85 16.94 2.28 0.80
CA VAL A 85 17.48 3.22 -0.19
C VAL A 85 16.42 4.25 -0.59
N ALA A 86 15.20 3.82 -0.92
CA ALA A 86 14.09 4.72 -1.22
C ALA A 86 13.77 5.67 -0.07
N ILE A 87 13.75 5.14 1.16
CA ILE A 87 13.50 5.91 2.38
C ILE A 87 14.57 6.98 2.60
N GLN A 88 15.86 6.65 2.43
CA GLN A 88 16.94 7.64 2.56
C GLN A 88 16.86 8.73 1.48
N ILE A 89 16.55 8.36 0.22
CA ILE A 89 16.35 9.32 -0.87
C ILE A 89 15.19 10.27 -0.55
N GLY A 90 14.06 9.73 -0.08
CA GLY A 90 12.88 10.51 0.31
C GLY A 90 13.18 11.52 1.42
N LYS A 91 13.88 11.10 2.48
CA LYS A 91 14.33 11.97 3.58
C LYS A 91 15.26 13.08 3.08
N ALA A 92 16.28 12.74 2.29
CA ALA A 92 17.24 13.70 1.77
C ALA A 92 16.57 14.75 0.88
N ARG A 93 15.64 14.32 0.02
CA ARG A 93 14.87 15.22 -0.85
C ARG A 93 13.91 16.09 -0.05
N GLU A 94 13.27 15.56 0.99
CA GLU A 94 12.43 16.39 1.88
C GLU A 94 13.25 17.50 2.53
N GLU A 95 14.46 17.20 3.01
CA GLU A 95 15.35 18.19 3.60
C GLU A 95 15.81 19.23 2.57
N GLU A 96 16.13 18.82 1.34
CA GLU A 96 16.48 19.75 0.24
C GLU A 96 15.35 20.73 -0.07
N ILE A 97 14.11 20.23 -0.17
CA ILE A 97 12.95 21.04 -0.56
C ILE A 97 12.48 21.94 0.59
N TYR A 98 12.42 21.42 1.81
CA TYR A 98 11.72 22.06 2.92
C TYR A 98 12.61 22.53 4.07
N GLN A 99 13.88 22.11 4.12
CA GLN A 99 14.85 22.48 5.16
C GLN A 99 14.29 22.22 6.57
N CYS A 100 13.81 21.00 6.80
CA CYS A 100 13.12 20.63 8.03
C CYS A 100 14.02 20.70 9.26
N GLU A 101 15.27 20.22 9.15
CA GLU A 101 16.21 20.21 10.26
C GLU A 101 16.50 21.62 10.76
N SER A 102 16.64 22.57 9.83
CA SER A 102 16.83 23.99 10.12
C SER A 102 15.63 24.63 10.84
N LYS A 103 14.43 24.03 10.74
CA LYS A 103 13.19 24.51 11.37
C LYS A 103 12.90 23.85 12.71
N ARG A 104 13.70 22.87 13.14
CA ARG A 104 13.49 22.15 14.41
C ARG A 104 13.96 22.99 15.58
N GLY A 105 13.05 23.77 16.17
CA GLY A 105 13.33 24.50 17.40
C GLY A 105 13.70 23.57 18.57
N PRO A 106 14.49 24.03 19.56
CA PRO A 106 15.00 23.20 20.65
C PRO A 106 13.91 22.59 21.56
N ASN A 107 12.66 23.07 21.45
CA ASN A 107 11.50 22.62 22.23
C ASN A 107 10.35 22.04 21.38
N ALA A 108 10.59 21.67 20.11
CA ALA A 108 9.54 21.14 19.23
C ALA A 108 8.98 19.81 19.78
N ARG A 109 7.65 19.75 20.00
CA ARG A 109 6.98 18.48 20.37
C ARG A 109 6.94 17.55 19.15
N ALA A 110 6.74 16.25 19.38
CA ALA A 110 6.55 15.29 18.26
C ALA A 110 5.37 15.66 17.34
N ALA A 111 4.40 16.44 17.83
CA ALA A 111 3.30 16.97 17.03
C ALA A 111 3.70 18.18 16.16
N ASP A 112 4.88 18.75 16.33
CA ASP A 112 5.38 19.89 15.56
C ASP A 112 6.54 19.48 14.65
N LEU A 113 6.59 18.19 14.27
CA LEU A 113 7.64 17.70 13.38
C LEU A 113 7.58 18.48 12.06
N PRO A 114 8.68 19.17 11.68
CA PRO A 114 8.72 19.99 10.46
C PRO A 114 8.71 19.16 9.17
N CYS A 115 8.86 17.83 9.32
CA CYS A 115 9.01 16.85 8.26
C CYS A 115 7.95 15.74 8.37
N MET A 116 7.72 15.08 7.25
CA MET A 116 6.94 13.84 7.18
C MET A 116 7.64 12.70 7.92
N ARG A 117 6.91 11.61 8.13
CA ARG A 117 7.46 10.37 8.69
C ARG A 117 7.88 9.43 7.56
N TRP A 118 8.99 8.73 7.74
CA TRP A 118 9.61 7.90 6.71
C TRP A 118 10.30 6.69 7.36
N ASP A 119 9.77 5.50 7.10
CA ASP A 119 10.23 4.28 7.76
C ASP A 119 10.31 3.10 6.80
N THR A 120 11.41 2.33 6.96
CA THR A 120 11.64 1.10 6.20
C THR A 120 10.78 -0.02 6.77
N VAL A 121 9.80 -0.48 5.99
CA VAL A 121 8.78 -1.45 6.40
C VAL A 121 8.49 -2.47 5.31
N ASP A 122 8.53 -3.74 5.69
CA ASP A 122 7.96 -4.83 4.91
C ASP A 122 6.47 -4.99 5.26
N LEU A 123 5.59 -4.75 4.29
CA LEU A 123 4.14 -4.82 4.47
C LEU A 123 3.62 -6.27 4.63
N LEU A 124 4.43 -7.27 4.30
CA LEU A 124 4.11 -8.69 4.48
C LEU A 124 4.48 -9.17 5.89
N GLU A 125 5.27 -8.40 6.65
CA GLU A 125 5.64 -8.70 8.03
C GLU A 125 4.95 -7.76 9.04
N HIS A 126 3.92 -8.26 9.73
CA HIS A 126 3.17 -7.50 10.74
C HIS A 126 4.06 -6.83 11.81
N LYS A 127 5.17 -7.45 12.22
CA LYS A 127 6.10 -6.89 13.21
C LYS A 127 6.84 -5.67 12.67
N SER A 128 7.26 -5.71 11.40
CA SER A 128 7.90 -4.59 10.71
C SER A 128 7.00 -3.36 10.72
N LEU A 129 5.72 -3.57 10.37
CA LEU A 129 4.70 -2.53 10.38
C LEU A 129 4.46 -1.98 11.80
N LEU A 130 4.21 -2.85 12.77
CA LEU A 130 3.88 -2.44 14.16
C LEU A 130 5.04 -1.81 14.93
N ARG A 131 6.28 -1.97 14.48
CA ARG A 131 7.45 -1.29 15.06
C ARG A 131 7.36 0.23 14.91
N VAL A 132 6.80 0.71 13.81
CA VAL A 132 6.79 2.14 13.45
C VAL A 132 5.38 2.72 13.36
N CYS A 133 4.37 1.87 13.14
CA CYS A 133 2.98 2.26 13.02
C CYS A 133 2.19 1.98 14.30
N LYS A 134 1.53 3.01 14.81
CA LYS A 134 0.54 2.83 15.89
C LYS A 134 -0.69 2.07 15.36
N ARG A 135 -1.15 1.09 16.12
CA ARG A 135 -2.39 0.34 15.84
C ARG A 135 -3.58 1.29 15.67
N SER A 136 -4.42 0.99 14.68
CA SER A 136 -5.65 1.74 14.39
C SER A 136 -5.48 3.26 14.48
N SER A 137 -4.49 3.80 13.78
CA SER A 137 -4.17 5.24 13.80
C SER A 137 -4.38 5.93 12.45
N TYR A 138 -4.20 5.24 11.33
CA TYR A 138 -4.34 5.84 10.01
C TYR A 138 -5.79 5.93 9.56
N SER A 139 -6.13 7.08 8.97
CA SER A 139 -7.48 7.38 8.46
C SER A 139 -7.56 7.21 6.94
N VAL A 140 -6.42 7.31 6.25
CA VAL A 140 -6.31 7.09 4.81
C VAL A 140 -5.03 6.29 4.53
N VAL A 141 -5.15 5.25 3.71
CA VAL A 141 -4.02 4.54 3.09
C VAL A 141 -3.96 4.97 1.63
N VAL A 142 -2.78 5.33 1.15
CA VAL A 142 -2.50 5.74 -0.22
C VAL A 142 -1.54 4.73 -0.82
N ASP A 143 -1.95 4.11 -1.92
CA ASP A 143 -1.22 3.07 -2.64
C ASP A 143 -1.16 3.44 -4.11
N LYS A 144 0.06 3.59 -4.65
CA LYS A 144 0.27 3.81 -6.07
C LYS A 144 1.16 2.71 -6.62
N SER A 145 0.51 1.66 -7.14
CA SER A 145 1.14 0.44 -7.65
C SER A 145 1.97 -0.39 -6.66
N THR A 146 1.86 -0.15 -5.35
CA THR A 146 2.49 -1.03 -4.36
C THR A 146 1.79 -2.37 -4.29
N SER A 147 0.45 -2.37 -4.29
CA SER A 147 -0.33 -3.61 -4.39
C SER A 147 -0.08 -4.37 -5.69
N ASP A 148 0.27 -3.67 -6.77
CA ASP A 148 0.71 -4.29 -8.02
C ASP A 148 2.05 -5.00 -7.89
N ALA A 149 3.06 -4.31 -7.35
CA ALA A 149 4.39 -4.86 -7.12
C ALA A 149 4.32 -6.11 -6.21
N ILE A 150 3.56 -6.03 -5.13
CA ILE A 150 3.35 -7.14 -4.19
C ILE A 150 2.70 -8.35 -4.86
N ALA A 151 1.76 -8.13 -5.79
CA ALA A 151 1.12 -9.23 -6.49
C ALA A 151 2.02 -9.88 -7.56
N CYS A 152 3.18 -9.32 -7.86
CA CYS A 152 4.21 -9.98 -8.66
C CYS A 152 5.12 -10.91 -7.81
N SER A 153 5.00 -10.89 -6.49
CA SER A 153 5.74 -11.79 -5.60
C SER A 153 5.14 -13.20 -5.61
N GLN A 154 5.95 -14.19 -5.23
CA GLN A 154 5.45 -15.56 -5.01
C GLN A 154 4.53 -15.61 -3.80
N ASP A 155 3.62 -16.59 -3.79
CA ASP A 155 2.81 -16.90 -2.61
C ASP A 155 3.71 -17.26 -1.43
N ILE A 156 3.30 -16.83 -0.23
CA ILE A 156 4.13 -16.91 0.97
C ILE A 156 3.56 -17.87 2.00
N HIS A 157 4.44 -18.66 2.62
CA HIS A 157 4.08 -19.44 3.79
C HIS A 157 4.03 -18.54 5.01
N VAL A 158 2.88 -18.50 5.67
CA VAL A 158 2.68 -17.74 6.90
C VAL A 158 2.57 -18.67 8.09
N PRO A 159 2.94 -18.23 9.31
CA PRO A 159 2.68 -19.02 10.50
C PRO A 159 1.16 -19.17 10.68
N LEU A 160 0.70 -20.41 10.88
CA LEU A 160 -0.65 -20.72 11.32
C LEU A 160 -0.62 -21.27 12.75
N PRO A 161 -1.51 -20.82 13.63
CA PRO A 161 -2.49 -19.78 13.37
C PRO A 161 -1.86 -18.39 13.17
N TYR A 162 -2.45 -17.57 12.28
CA TYR A 162 -1.85 -16.28 11.95
C TYR A 162 -1.83 -15.34 13.16
N PRO A 163 -0.76 -14.57 13.41
CA PRO A 163 -0.64 -13.72 14.58
C PRO A 163 -1.78 -12.72 14.77
N ALA A 164 -2.42 -12.28 13.68
CA ALA A 164 -3.63 -11.46 13.72
C ALA A 164 -4.91 -12.33 13.71
N ALA A 165 -5.92 -11.94 14.49
CA ALA A 165 -7.20 -12.65 14.59
C ALA A 165 -8.38 -11.70 14.79
N ILE A 166 -9.53 -12.01 14.20
CA ILE A 166 -10.78 -11.23 14.37
C ILE A 166 -11.43 -11.48 15.75
N ARG A 167 -11.07 -12.57 16.43
CA ARG A 167 -11.56 -12.91 17.78
C ARG A 167 -10.38 -12.99 18.74
N SER A 168 -10.46 -12.29 19.88
CA SER A 168 -9.39 -12.24 20.88
C SER A 168 -9.08 -13.61 21.51
N TYR A 169 -10.06 -14.52 21.54
CA TYR A 169 -9.97 -15.84 22.19
C TYR A 169 -10.26 -17.00 21.22
N ALA A 170 -9.84 -16.90 19.96
CA ALA A 170 -9.81 -18.12 19.15
C ALA A 170 -8.75 -19.05 19.75
N THR A 171 -9.19 -20.04 20.55
CA THR A 171 -8.44 -21.26 20.80
C THR A 171 -8.20 -21.87 19.43
N ALA A 172 -7.09 -21.49 18.80
CA ALA A 172 -6.63 -22.24 17.67
C ALA A 172 -6.34 -23.64 18.20
N ASP A 173 -6.84 -24.64 17.49
CA ASP A 173 -6.25 -25.96 17.58
C ASP A 173 -4.80 -25.79 17.09
N LEU A 174 -3.89 -25.53 18.04
CA LEU A 174 -2.47 -25.24 17.78
C LEU A 174 -1.76 -26.44 17.14
N ASP A 175 -2.45 -27.59 17.08
CA ASP A 175 -1.96 -28.87 16.58
C ASP A 175 -2.20 -29.09 15.07
N SER A 176 -2.72 -28.11 14.32
CA SER A 176 -2.71 -28.19 12.85
C SER A 176 -1.31 -27.91 12.30
N THR A 177 -0.40 -28.86 12.52
CA THR A 177 0.89 -29.00 11.81
C THR A 177 0.72 -29.46 10.37
N ALA A 178 -0.52 -29.62 9.89
CA ALA A 178 -0.80 -29.94 8.51
C ALA A 178 -0.24 -28.85 7.59
N PRO A 179 0.51 -29.21 6.53
CA PRO A 179 0.91 -28.26 5.52
C PRO A 179 -0.35 -27.59 4.94
N HIS A 180 -0.30 -26.27 4.83
CA HIS A 180 -1.33 -25.46 4.18
C HIS A 180 -0.76 -24.87 2.90
N ASP A 181 -1.63 -24.61 1.95
CA ASP A 181 -1.26 -23.93 0.72
C ASP A 181 -0.73 -22.52 1.05
N PRO A 182 0.34 -22.05 0.36
CA PRO A 182 0.87 -20.72 0.58
C PRO A 182 -0.20 -19.66 0.26
N ILE A 183 -0.14 -18.52 0.93
CA ILE A 183 -1.13 -17.46 0.82
C ILE A 183 -0.60 -16.37 -0.11
N HIS A 184 -1.46 -15.88 -1.00
CA HIS A 184 -1.11 -14.79 -1.90
C HIS A 184 -0.68 -13.53 -1.11
N PRO A 185 0.46 -12.90 -1.43
CA PRO A 185 1.06 -11.85 -0.61
C PRO A 185 0.17 -10.61 -0.44
N LEU A 186 -0.65 -10.27 -1.45
CA LEU A 186 -1.64 -9.20 -1.34
C LEU A 186 -2.60 -9.43 -0.16
N VAL A 187 -3.08 -10.67 0.03
CA VAL A 187 -3.99 -11.01 1.15
C VAL A 187 -3.30 -10.75 2.48
N VAL A 188 -2.02 -11.13 2.61
CA VAL A 188 -1.23 -10.90 3.81
C VAL A 188 -1.04 -9.41 4.08
N MET A 189 -0.70 -8.61 3.06
CA MET A 189 -0.64 -7.16 3.17
C MET A 189 -1.99 -6.58 3.67
N MET A 190 -3.12 -7.00 3.10
CA MET A 190 -4.44 -6.47 3.49
C MET A 190 -4.74 -6.73 4.98
N VAL A 191 -4.41 -7.92 5.49
CA VAL A 191 -4.57 -8.23 6.92
C VAL A 191 -3.62 -7.38 7.78
N ASN A 192 -2.37 -7.20 7.36
CA ASN A 192 -1.41 -6.40 8.10
C ASN A 192 -1.80 -4.92 8.16
N LEU A 193 -2.21 -4.33 7.03
CA LEU A 193 -2.67 -2.94 6.97
C LEU A 193 -3.91 -2.71 7.85
N ALA A 194 -4.78 -3.72 7.99
CA ALA A 194 -5.94 -3.64 8.86
C ALA A 194 -5.57 -3.48 10.36
N LEU A 195 -4.36 -3.86 10.79
CA LEU A 195 -3.88 -3.68 12.17
C LEU A 195 -3.61 -2.20 12.52
N VAL A 196 -3.17 -1.42 11.53
CA VAL A 196 -2.75 -0.02 11.74
C VAL A 196 -3.78 0.99 11.25
N THR A 197 -4.74 0.52 10.46
CA THR A 197 -5.81 1.33 9.90
C THR A 197 -7.02 1.39 10.83
N ARG A 198 -7.62 2.58 10.98
CA ARG A 198 -8.82 2.79 11.80
C ARG A 198 -10.04 2.14 11.16
N PRO A 199 -11.02 1.64 11.93
CA PRO A 199 -12.36 1.39 11.40
C PRO A 199 -12.87 2.58 10.57
N ARG A 200 -13.50 2.29 9.44
CA ARG A 200 -14.05 3.25 8.46
C ARG A 200 -13.03 4.14 7.74
N ALA A 201 -11.73 3.93 7.96
CA ALA A 201 -10.70 4.54 7.16
C ALA A 201 -10.79 4.08 5.70
N ARG A 202 -10.20 4.88 4.80
CA ARG A 202 -10.20 4.61 3.37
C ARG A 202 -8.84 4.11 2.92
N TRP A 203 -8.82 3.23 1.93
CA TRP A 203 -7.62 2.88 1.18
C TRP A 203 -7.86 3.22 -0.28
N ILE A 204 -7.11 4.19 -0.78
CA ILE A 204 -7.12 4.65 -2.16
C ILE A 204 -5.94 3.96 -2.86
N ALA A 205 -6.23 3.10 -3.83
CA ALA A 205 -5.21 2.37 -4.58
C ALA A 205 -5.32 2.67 -6.07
N LEU A 206 -4.24 3.15 -6.68
CA LEU A 206 -4.09 3.23 -8.13
C LEU A 206 -3.34 2.00 -8.63
N SER A 207 -3.98 1.23 -9.51
CA SER A 207 -3.46 -0.03 -10.01
C SER A 207 -3.71 -0.17 -11.52
N TYR A 208 -2.82 -0.84 -12.23
CA TYR A 208 -3.06 -1.16 -13.66
C TYR A 208 -4.00 -2.37 -13.82
N SER A 209 -4.29 -3.11 -12.75
CA SER A 209 -5.09 -4.34 -12.80
C SER A 209 -6.54 -4.07 -12.46
N ARG A 210 -7.45 -4.54 -13.33
CA ARG A 210 -8.91 -4.50 -13.11
C ARG A 210 -9.39 -5.45 -12.01
N GLU A 211 -8.58 -6.43 -11.66
CA GLU A 211 -8.93 -7.55 -10.78
C GLU A 211 -8.07 -7.53 -9.49
N ARG A 212 -7.40 -6.40 -9.22
CA ARG A 212 -6.39 -6.27 -8.15
C ARG A 212 -6.93 -6.74 -6.81
N PHE A 213 -8.17 -6.41 -6.47
CA PHE A 213 -8.78 -6.70 -5.17
C PHE A 213 -9.90 -7.73 -5.24
N ASP A 214 -9.89 -8.63 -6.22
CA ASP A 214 -10.90 -9.69 -6.36
C ASP A 214 -10.90 -10.70 -5.19
N CYS A 215 -9.83 -10.73 -4.40
CA CYS A 215 -9.77 -11.46 -3.12
C CYS A 215 -10.79 -10.96 -2.06
N LEU A 216 -11.46 -9.84 -2.31
CA LEU A 216 -12.58 -9.34 -1.50
C LEU A 216 -13.94 -9.93 -1.89
N ASP A 217 -14.04 -10.62 -3.04
CA ASP A 217 -15.26 -11.31 -3.44
C ASP A 217 -15.56 -12.47 -2.45
N PRO A 218 -16.79 -12.60 -1.91
CA PRO A 218 -17.16 -13.72 -1.03
C PRO A 218 -17.00 -15.12 -1.65
N SER A 219 -16.93 -15.21 -2.98
CA SER A 219 -16.69 -16.44 -3.73
C SER A 219 -15.19 -16.73 -3.96
N SER A 220 -14.31 -15.77 -3.64
CA SER A 220 -12.87 -15.95 -3.77
C SER A 220 -12.34 -17.06 -2.85
N ASP A 221 -11.43 -17.86 -3.38
CA ASP A 221 -10.67 -18.91 -2.69
C ASP A 221 -9.29 -18.42 -2.22
N ALA A 222 -9.04 -17.10 -2.24
CA ALA A 222 -7.74 -16.50 -1.89
C ALA A 222 -7.23 -16.84 -0.48
N VAL A 223 -8.13 -17.24 0.42
CA VAL A 223 -7.77 -17.84 1.72
C VAL A 223 -8.61 -19.11 1.90
N PRO A 224 -7.99 -20.28 2.16
CA PRO A 224 -8.73 -21.49 2.45
C PRO A 224 -9.61 -21.34 3.70
N ARG A 225 -10.88 -21.75 3.64
CA ARG A 225 -11.86 -21.56 4.76
C ARG A 225 -11.49 -22.29 6.06
N ASN A 226 -10.58 -23.25 5.98
CA ASN A 226 -10.12 -24.07 7.10
C ASN A 226 -8.81 -23.58 7.74
N VAL A 227 -8.20 -22.49 7.25
CA VAL A 227 -6.99 -21.94 7.87
C VAL A 227 -7.33 -20.90 8.94
N ALA A 228 -6.55 -20.89 10.02
CA ALA A 228 -6.69 -19.91 11.10
C ALA A 228 -6.07 -18.54 10.72
N PHE A 229 -6.54 -17.97 9.61
CA PHE A 229 -6.10 -16.73 9.00
C PHE A 229 -7.31 -15.80 8.76
N PRO A 230 -7.25 -14.49 9.10
CA PRO A 230 -8.36 -13.55 8.84
C PRO A 230 -8.65 -13.38 7.34
N HIS A 231 -9.91 -13.50 6.92
CA HIS A 231 -10.27 -13.23 5.53
C HIS A 231 -10.23 -11.72 5.24
N PRO A 232 -9.61 -11.26 4.14
CA PRO A 232 -9.59 -9.85 3.76
C PRO A 232 -10.98 -9.23 3.63
N ALA A 233 -11.97 -9.98 3.13
CA ALA A 233 -13.36 -9.53 2.98
C ALA A 233 -14.07 -9.21 4.30
N ASP A 234 -13.60 -9.78 5.43
CA ASP A 234 -14.11 -9.40 6.76
C ASP A 234 -13.56 -8.04 7.20
N LEU A 235 -12.38 -7.66 6.71
CA LEU A 235 -11.61 -6.51 7.16
C LEU A 235 -11.76 -5.29 6.24
N TRP A 236 -11.98 -5.52 4.96
CA TRP A 236 -12.07 -4.49 3.93
C TRP A 236 -13.29 -4.71 3.04
N ARG A 237 -13.89 -3.61 2.62
CA ARG A 237 -14.98 -3.59 1.65
C ARG A 237 -14.57 -2.74 0.45
N LEU A 238 -14.73 -3.27 -0.76
CA LEU A 238 -14.63 -2.47 -1.97
C LEU A 238 -15.84 -1.52 -2.04
N VAL A 239 -15.58 -0.23 -2.04
CA VAL A 239 -16.61 0.83 -2.11
C VAL A 239 -16.82 1.21 -3.57
N GLU A 240 -15.71 1.38 -4.28
CA GLU A 240 -15.73 1.86 -5.65
C GLU A 240 -14.49 1.38 -6.40
N ARG A 241 -14.65 1.10 -7.69
CA ARG A 241 -13.58 0.91 -8.67
C ARG A 241 -13.90 1.80 -9.86
N ARG A 242 -13.03 2.77 -10.15
CA ARG A 242 -13.13 3.65 -11.33
C ARG A 242 -12.02 3.34 -12.30
N GLU A 243 -12.35 3.36 -13.59
CA GLU A 243 -11.36 3.42 -14.66
C GLU A 243 -10.83 4.85 -14.76
N VAL A 244 -9.52 4.99 -14.86
CA VAL A 244 -8.85 6.25 -15.17
C VAL A 244 -8.55 6.20 -16.66
N ASP A 245 -9.25 7.05 -17.41
CA ASP A 245 -9.03 7.20 -18.84
C ASP A 245 -7.70 7.91 -19.07
N ASP A 246 -6.78 7.25 -19.79
CA ASP A 246 -5.62 7.92 -20.38
C ASP A 246 -6.13 9.11 -21.21
N VAL A 247 -5.66 10.31 -20.89
CA VAL A 247 -5.92 11.50 -21.69
C VAL A 247 -5.24 11.30 -23.04
N GLU A 248 -6.02 10.83 -24.02
CA GLU A 248 -5.76 10.86 -25.46
C GLU A 248 -4.30 10.56 -25.86
N LEU A 249 -3.82 9.34 -25.68
CA LEU A 249 -2.81 8.84 -26.62
C LEU A 249 -3.55 8.57 -27.95
N PRO A 250 -3.30 9.33 -29.03
CA PRO A 250 -3.94 9.06 -30.30
C PRO A 250 -3.63 7.61 -30.67
N MET A 251 -4.67 6.83 -31.00
CA MET A 251 -4.53 5.48 -31.51
C MET A 251 -3.54 5.50 -32.68
N GLN A 252 -2.28 5.15 -32.43
CA GLN A 252 -1.35 4.83 -33.50
C GLN A 252 -1.72 3.42 -33.96
N ASP A 253 -2.65 3.35 -34.90
CA ASP A 253 -2.74 2.19 -35.78
C ASP A 253 -1.38 2.06 -36.48
N ASP A 254 -0.55 1.13 -36.00
CA ASP A 254 0.66 0.72 -36.69
C ASP A 254 0.24 0.01 -38.00
N MET A 255 -0.01 0.78 -39.06
CA MET A 255 -0.28 0.28 -40.40
C MET A 255 1.01 -0.33 -40.98
N ARG A 256 1.30 -1.58 -40.63
CA ARG A 256 2.30 -2.43 -41.30
C ARG A 256 1.60 -3.56 -42.04
N GLY A 257 1.22 -3.30 -43.29
CA GLY A 257 0.53 -4.27 -44.16
C GLY A 257 -0.95 -4.47 -43.78
N ASP A 258 -1.64 -5.35 -44.50
CA ASP A 258 -3.09 -5.65 -44.44
C ASP A 258 -3.64 -6.16 -43.08
N SER A 259 -2.88 -5.98 -41.99
CA SER A 259 -3.22 -6.46 -40.65
C SER A 259 -3.36 -5.27 -39.69
N VAL A 260 -4.61 -4.95 -39.34
CA VAL A 260 -4.91 -4.05 -38.21
C VAL A 260 -4.70 -4.83 -36.90
N THR A 261 -3.59 -4.60 -36.21
CA THR A 261 -3.39 -5.08 -34.84
C THR A 261 -4.04 -4.09 -33.86
N HIS A 262 -5.25 -4.41 -33.39
CA HIS A 262 -5.90 -3.66 -32.32
C HIS A 262 -5.10 -3.79 -31.02
N ARG A 263 -4.44 -2.71 -30.58
CA ARG A 263 -3.85 -2.65 -29.23
C ARG A 263 -4.98 -2.42 -28.23
N PRO A 264 -5.17 -3.28 -27.21
CA PRO A 264 -6.13 -3.00 -26.15
C PRO A 264 -5.75 -1.68 -25.48
N LYS A 265 -6.75 -0.86 -25.18
CA LYS A 265 -6.58 0.37 -24.41
C LYS A 265 -5.93 -0.01 -23.07
N VAL A 266 -4.79 0.58 -22.77
CA VAL A 266 -4.18 0.48 -21.44
C VAL A 266 -4.98 1.42 -20.56
N CYS A 267 -5.58 0.89 -19.49
CA CYS A 267 -6.36 1.69 -18.55
C CYS A 267 -5.82 1.42 -17.14
N ASN A 268 -5.74 2.48 -16.35
CA ASN A 268 -5.46 2.38 -14.93
C ASN A 268 -6.78 2.38 -14.16
N PHE A 269 -6.77 1.86 -12.93
CA PHE A 269 -7.95 1.75 -12.08
C PHE A 269 -7.66 2.35 -10.72
N VAL A 270 -8.56 3.23 -10.26
CA VAL A 270 -8.56 3.69 -8.87
C VAL A 270 -9.59 2.87 -8.09
N TYR A 271 -9.13 2.25 -7.02
CA TYR A 271 -9.94 1.55 -6.06
C TYR A 271 -10.08 2.37 -4.80
N LEU A 272 -11.30 2.42 -4.28
CA LEU A 272 -11.60 2.94 -2.95
C LEU A 272 -12.09 1.77 -2.09
N LEU A 273 -11.29 1.38 -1.11
CA LEU A 273 -11.65 0.39 -0.10
C LEU A 273 -12.00 1.09 1.21
N GLU A 274 -12.85 0.47 2.02
CA GLU A 274 -13.17 0.89 3.38
C GLU A 274 -12.76 -0.18 4.39
N ARG A 275 -12.08 0.23 5.46
CA ARG A 275 -11.86 -0.63 6.62
C ARG A 275 -13.20 -0.88 7.34
N THR A 276 -13.58 -2.13 7.51
CA THR A 276 -14.80 -2.49 8.27
C THR A 276 -14.65 -2.19 9.76
N ASP A 277 -15.76 -2.27 10.52
CA ASP A 277 -15.75 -2.14 11.98
C ASP A 277 -15.28 -3.42 12.71
N VAL A 278 -14.97 -4.48 11.97
CA VAL A 278 -14.50 -5.75 12.53
C VAL A 278 -13.13 -5.53 13.20
N PRO A 279 -12.99 -5.77 14.52
CA PRO A 279 -11.72 -5.59 15.21
C PRO A 279 -10.69 -6.65 14.81
N LEU A 280 -9.41 -6.31 14.92
CA LEU A 280 -8.30 -7.22 14.66
C LEU A 280 -7.32 -7.19 15.85
N PHE A 281 -7.12 -8.35 16.46
CA PHE A 281 -6.32 -8.57 17.67
C PHE A 281 -5.00 -9.26 17.33
N LEU A 282 -3.96 -9.04 18.14
CA LEU A 282 -2.74 -9.85 18.06
C LEU A 282 -2.79 -10.94 19.11
N ARG A 283 -2.54 -12.19 18.72
CA ARG A 283 -2.58 -13.36 19.62
C ARG A 283 -1.49 -13.31 20.69
N SER A 284 -0.37 -12.66 20.41
CA SER A 284 0.80 -12.58 21.30
C SER A 284 0.70 -11.49 22.38
N GLU A 285 -0.45 -10.84 22.57
CA GLU A 285 -0.64 -9.92 23.71
C GLU A 285 -0.98 -10.64 25.03
N HIS A 286 -0.97 -11.98 25.05
CA HIS A 286 -1.01 -12.80 26.26
C HIS A 286 -0.12 -14.04 26.17
N ILE A 287 1.19 -13.88 26.42
CA ILE A 287 2.03 -14.84 27.17
C ILE A 287 2.90 -14.01 28.11
#